data_AF-A0A0C9WWD2-F1
#
_entry.id   AF-A0A0C9WWD2-F1
#
_cell.length_a   1.000
_cell.length_b   1.000
_cell.length_c   1.000
_cell.angle_alpha   90.00
_cell.angle_beta   90.00
_cell.angle_gamma   90.00
#
_symmetry.space_group_name_H-M   'P 1'
#
loop_
_entity.id
_entity.type
_entity.pdbx_description
1 polymer ?
#
loop_
_entity_poly.entity_id
_entity_poly.type
_entity_poly.pdbx_seq_one_letter_code
_entity_poly.pdbx_strand_id
1 'polypeptide(L)'
;EEALFSHFPLFLALVVRPSPYRKLFFPILCTNIWILLYAPNPVDFSTLVNIWCTSLASRVATASDFILLTDVQNELQLQNDKRQISSTPLPKRMSWALRLMTTSRGIGWAHECITHIPPKPQIISPWAFVVSKILWVRYYHILSDLVQIPLQWNFAVVRGMEGLSGLFARVTFLVYLAEVYIGMNMAYNILAAMAVSVGLSEPRYWLAIFGYWGNAYTVGQFRSLRVWHQNCRRVRSIMLIRISLTIA
;
A
#
# COMPACT_ATOMS: atom_id res chain seq x y z
N GLU A 1 5.40 -15.84 -7.83
CA GLU A 1 6.41 -15.16 -8.70
C GLU A 1 5.91 -13.84 -9.28
N GLU A 2 4.64 -13.72 -9.65
CA GLU A 2 4.08 -12.51 -10.27
C GLU A 2 4.21 -11.21 -9.45
N ALA A 3 4.11 -11.29 -8.12
CA ALA A 3 4.33 -10.12 -7.26
C ALA A 3 5.74 -9.56 -7.40
N LEU A 4 6.78 -10.41 -7.39
CA LEU A 4 8.18 -10.00 -7.53
C LEU A 4 8.42 -9.32 -8.87
N PHE A 5 7.82 -9.85 -9.93
CA PHE A 5 7.95 -9.34 -11.30
C PHE A 5 7.46 -7.90 -11.43
N SER A 6 6.41 -7.53 -10.70
CA SER A 6 5.89 -6.15 -10.69
C SER A 6 6.65 -5.19 -9.76
N HIS A 7 7.32 -5.69 -8.71
CA HIS A 7 8.07 -4.87 -7.76
C HIS A 7 9.47 -4.53 -8.27
N PHE A 8 10.03 -5.39 -9.13
CA PHE A 8 11.38 -5.26 -9.64
C PHE A 8 11.60 -4.00 -10.51
N PRO A 9 10.70 -3.61 -11.44
CA PRO A 9 10.85 -2.39 -12.23
C PRO A 9 10.84 -1.13 -11.36
N LEU A 10 9.96 -1.08 -10.35
CA LEU A 10 9.89 0.03 -9.41
C LEU A 10 11.18 0.12 -8.57
N PHE A 11 11.67 -1.02 -8.07
CA PHE A 11 12.92 -1.07 -7.31
C PHE A 11 14.11 -0.60 -8.15
N LEU A 12 14.26 -1.09 -9.38
CA LEU A 12 15.30 -0.65 -10.30
C LEU A 12 15.19 0.85 -10.59
N ALA A 13 13.99 1.35 -10.86
CA ALA A 13 13.77 2.78 -11.08
C ALA A 13 14.19 3.63 -9.86
N LEU A 14 14.06 3.12 -8.64
CA LEU A 14 14.50 3.80 -7.42
C LEU A 14 16.02 3.73 -7.20
N VAL A 15 16.70 2.69 -7.70
CA VAL A 15 18.15 2.49 -7.54
C VAL A 15 18.97 3.11 -8.67
N VAL A 16 18.42 3.30 -9.87
CA VAL A 16 19.13 3.94 -11.00
C VAL A 16 19.32 5.44 -10.74
N ARG A 17 20.46 6.01 -11.14
CA ARG A 17 20.76 7.46 -10.92
C ARG A 17 19.71 8.34 -11.61
N PRO A 18 19.50 9.58 -11.12
CA PRO A 18 18.57 10.50 -11.76
C PRO A 18 19.02 10.65 -13.22
N SER A 19 18.17 10.18 -14.14
CA SER A 19 18.45 10.17 -15.57
C SER A 19 17.16 10.44 -16.32
N PRO A 20 17.20 11.09 -17.48
CA PRO A 20 16.01 11.37 -18.28
C PRO A 20 15.29 10.07 -18.70
N TYR A 21 16.05 8.96 -18.84
CA TYR A 21 15.54 7.64 -19.21
C TYR A 21 14.80 6.91 -18.09
N ARG A 22 14.83 7.40 -16.85
CA ARG A 22 14.13 6.80 -15.70
C ARG A 22 12.62 6.70 -15.94
N LYS A 23 12.05 7.59 -16.75
CA LYS A 23 10.62 7.57 -17.12
C LYS A 23 10.22 6.33 -17.93
N LEU A 24 11.18 5.65 -18.58
CA LEU A 24 10.93 4.41 -19.34
C LEU A 24 10.52 3.23 -18.44
N PHE A 25 10.82 3.27 -17.14
CA PHE A 25 10.36 2.25 -16.21
C PHE A 25 8.84 2.31 -15.97
N PHE A 26 8.19 3.43 -16.28
CA PHE A 26 6.73 3.56 -16.14
C PHE A 26 5.95 2.75 -17.19
N PRO A 27 6.20 2.86 -18.51
CA PRO A 27 5.53 1.99 -19.48
C PRO A 27 5.88 0.51 -19.27
N ILE A 28 7.11 0.19 -18.86
CA ILE A 28 7.48 -1.19 -18.49
C ILE A 28 6.59 -1.70 -17.35
N LEU A 29 6.36 -0.88 -16.31
CA LEU A 29 5.44 -1.24 -15.24
C LEU A 29 4.00 -1.42 -15.77
N CYS A 30 3.50 -0.52 -16.61
CA CYS A 30 2.17 -0.64 -17.22
C CYS A 30 2.01 -1.92 -18.05
N THR A 31 3.03 -2.32 -18.81
CA THR A 31 3.02 -3.58 -19.57
C THR A 31 3.00 -4.79 -18.65
N ASN A 32 3.79 -4.79 -17.57
CA ASN A 32 3.77 -5.87 -16.57
C ASN A 32 2.40 -6.02 -15.91
N ILE A 33 1.77 -4.90 -15.61
CA ILE A 33 0.40 -4.83 -15.07
C ILE A 33 -0.61 -5.41 -16.05
N TRP A 34 -0.49 -5.02 -17.33
CA TRP A 34 -1.36 -5.52 -18.38
C TRP A 34 -1.24 -7.04 -18.53
N ILE A 35 -0.03 -7.58 -18.53
CA ILE A 35 0.20 -9.03 -18.57
C ILE A 35 -0.48 -9.71 -17.37
N LEU A 36 -0.40 -9.14 -16.17
CA LEU A 36 -1.02 -9.71 -14.96
C LEU A 36 -2.56 -9.71 -15.00
N LEU A 37 -3.17 -8.74 -15.69
CA LEU A 37 -4.63 -8.66 -15.85
C LEU A 37 -5.17 -9.59 -16.93
N TYR A 38 -4.38 -9.88 -17.96
CA TYR A 38 -4.80 -10.63 -19.15
C TYR A 38 -4.20 -12.03 -19.26
N ALA A 39 -3.26 -12.40 -18.37
CA ALA A 39 -2.73 -13.75 -18.30
C ALA A 39 -3.81 -14.73 -17.81
N PRO A 40 -4.04 -15.86 -18.52
CA PRO A 40 -4.99 -16.88 -18.09
C PRO A 40 -4.48 -17.54 -16.81
N ASN A 41 -5.14 -17.28 -15.68
CA ASN A 41 -4.78 -17.85 -14.39
C ASN A 41 -5.58 -19.15 -14.14
N PRO A 42 -4.93 -20.26 -13.72
CA PRO A 42 -5.59 -21.56 -13.54
C PRO A 42 -6.34 -21.73 -12.19
N VAL A 43 -6.39 -20.71 -11.32
CA VAL A 43 -6.91 -20.81 -9.94
C VAL A 43 -8.11 -19.90 -9.74
N ASP A 44 -9.10 -20.36 -8.96
CA ASP A 44 -10.37 -19.70 -8.66
C ASP A 44 -10.23 -18.18 -8.45
N PHE A 45 -10.82 -17.46 -9.38
CA PHE A 45 -10.51 -16.10 -9.78
C PHE A 45 -10.99 -15.02 -8.78
N SER A 46 -11.78 -15.36 -7.76
CA SER A 46 -12.52 -14.36 -6.96
C SER A 46 -11.70 -13.71 -5.84
N THR A 47 -11.02 -14.50 -5.00
CA THR A 47 -10.28 -13.99 -3.82
C THR A 47 -8.99 -13.29 -4.23
N LEU A 48 -8.29 -13.82 -5.23
CA LEU A 48 -7.03 -13.27 -5.69
C LEU A 48 -7.27 -11.92 -6.38
N VAL A 49 -8.28 -11.79 -7.25
CA VAL A 49 -8.50 -10.57 -8.05
C VAL A 49 -8.69 -9.32 -7.21
N ASN A 50 -9.39 -9.38 -6.06
CA ASN A 50 -9.59 -8.20 -5.21
C ASN A 50 -8.30 -7.73 -4.51
N ILE A 51 -7.51 -8.68 -4.01
CA ILE A 51 -6.21 -8.40 -3.38
C ILE A 51 -5.23 -7.85 -4.42
N TRP A 52 -5.20 -8.44 -5.62
CA TRP A 52 -4.34 -8.00 -6.71
C TRP A 52 -4.76 -6.63 -7.27
N CYS A 53 -6.06 -6.39 -7.47
CA CYS A 53 -6.56 -5.14 -8.07
C CYS A 53 -6.33 -3.92 -7.15
N THR A 54 -6.57 -4.06 -5.85
CA THR A 54 -6.30 -2.98 -4.89
C THR A 54 -4.80 -2.74 -4.69
N SER A 55 -3.99 -3.82 -4.66
CA SER A 55 -2.53 -3.69 -4.66
C SER A 55 -2.03 -3.03 -5.94
N LEU A 56 -2.64 -3.35 -7.08
CA LEU A 56 -2.28 -2.81 -8.38
C LEU A 56 -2.49 -1.29 -8.48
N ALA A 57 -3.68 -0.81 -8.09
CA ALA A 57 -3.98 0.62 -8.10
C ALA A 57 -3.00 1.41 -7.22
N SER A 58 -2.64 0.87 -6.05
CA SER A 58 -1.64 1.50 -5.18
C SER A 58 -0.23 1.51 -5.81
N ARG A 59 0.16 0.45 -6.53
CA ARG A 59 1.45 0.37 -7.26
C ARG A 59 1.54 1.43 -8.37
N VAL A 60 0.50 1.59 -9.18
CA VAL A 60 0.47 2.61 -10.24
C VAL A 60 0.55 4.01 -9.65
N ALA A 61 -0.16 4.27 -8.56
CA ALA A 61 -0.12 5.56 -7.88
C ALA A 61 1.28 5.87 -7.33
N THR A 62 1.92 4.90 -6.66
CA THR A 62 3.27 5.07 -6.11
C THR A 62 4.33 5.20 -7.22
N ALA A 63 4.23 4.42 -8.29
CA ALA A 63 5.15 4.52 -9.41
C ALA A 63 5.00 5.84 -10.17
N SER A 64 3.77 6.32 -10.37
CA SER A 64 3.52 7.65 -10.93
C SER A 64 4.21 8.74 -10.11
N ASP A 65 4.08 8.68 -8.78
CA ASP A 65 4.73 9.62 -7.88
C ASP A 65 6.26 9.54 -7.98
N PHE A 66 6.82 8.34 -7.82
CA PHE A 66 8.26 8.12 -7.69
C PHE A 66 9.04 8.12 -9.01
N ILE A 67 8.39 7.90 -10.15
CA ILE A 67 9.07 7.83 -11.45
C ILE A 67 8.77 9.09 -12.28
N LEU A 68 7.53 9.58 -12.26
CA LEU A 68 7.11 10.67 -13.14
C LEU A 68 7.09 12.03 -12.43
N LEU A 69 6.61 12.07 -11.18
CA LEU A 69 6.27 13.34 -10.51
C LEU A 69 7.38 13.87 -9.60
N THR A 70 8.23 13.02 -9.01
CA THR A 70 9.21 13.43 -8.00
C THR A 70 10.61 12.99 -8.39
N ASP A 71 11.61 13.88 -8.22
CA ASP A 71 13.00 13.44 -8.22
C ASP A 71 13.36 12.82 -6.86
N VAL A 72 12.96 11.55 -6.71
CA VAL A 72 12.99 10.82 -5.43
C VAL A 72 14.36 10.84 -4.75
N GLN A 73 15.47 10.75 -5.49
CA GLN A 73 16.80 10.67 -4.87
C GLN A 73 17.32 12.02 -4.37
N ASN A 74 16.77 13.11 -4.89
CA ASN A 74 17.15 14.47 -4.50
C ASN A 74 16.14 15.05 -3.48
N GLU A 75 14.85 14.72 -3.61
CA GLU A 75 13.77 15.22 -2.78
C GLU A 75 13.44 14.34 -1.55
N LEU A 76 13.62 13.01 -1.64
CA LEU A 76 13.30 12.11 -0.52
C LEU A 76 14.52 11.79 0.33
N GLN A 77 14.60 12.49 1.46
CA GLN A 77 15.64 12.29 2.46
C GLN A 77 15.06 11.62 3.71
N LEU A 78 15.88 10.78 4.33
CA LEU A 78 15.61 10.27 5.68
C LEU A 78 15.77 11.44 6.65
N GLN A 79 14.90 11.55 7.66
CA GLN A 79 14.88 12.71 8.56
C GLN A 79 16.23 12.95 9.28
N ASN A 80 17.01 11.89 9.46
CA ASN A 80 18.33 11.93 10.13
C ASN A 80 19.52 11.97 9.16
N ASP A 81 19.30 11.94 7.84
CA ASP A 81 20.38 11.93 6.85
C ASP A 81 20.11 12.94 5.73
N LYS A 82 20.82 14.07 5.77
CA LYS A 82 20.75 15.15 4.76
C LYS A 82 21.62 14.88 3.53
N ARG A 83 22.25 13.71 3.42
CA ARG A 83 23.13 13.39 2.29
C ARG A 83 22.30 13.13 1.03
N GLN A 84 22.73 13.68 -0.09
CA GLN A 84 22.16 13.37 -1.40
C GLN A 84 22.41 11.89 -1.73
N ILE A 85 21.35 11.11 -1.87
CA ILE A 85 21.45 9.67 -2.12
C ILE A 85 21.98 9.38 -3.52
N SER A 86 21.81 10.31 -4.45
CA SER A 86 22.32 10.23 -5.83
C SER A 86 23.85 10.06 -5.92
N SER A 87 24.61 10.58 -4.95
CA SER A 87 26.08 10.49 -4.91
C SER A 87 26.61 9.27 -4.14
N THR A 88 25.73 8.49 -3.50
CA THR A 88 26.14 7.34 -2.68
C THR A 88 26.45 6.08 -3.51
N PRO A 89 27.25 5.13 -3.00
CA PRO A 89 27.51 3.86 -3.67
C PRO A 89 26.26 2.97 -3.75
N LEU A 90 26.20 2.09 -4.76
CA LEU A 90 25.03 1.25 -5.08
C LEU A 90 24.41 0.50 -3.89
N PRO A 91 25.16 -0.14 -2.97
CA PRO A 91 24.55 -0.87 -1.85
C PRO A 91 23.74 0.02 -0.92
N LYS A 92 24.18 1.26 -0.70
CA LYS A 92 23.45 2.24 0.11
C LYS A 92 22.16 2.69 -0.59
N ARG A 93 22.20 2.82 -1.92
CA ARG A 93 21.04 3.18 -2.74
C ARG A 93 20.01 2.05 -2.79
N MET A 94 20.47 0.80 -2.86
CA MET A 94 19.61 -0.38 -2.76
C MET A 94 18.94 -0.46 -1.38
N SER A 95 19.69 -0.29 -0.29
CA SER A 95 19.13 -0.27 1.07
C SER A 95 18.13 0.86 1.26
N TRP A 96 18.45 2.06 0.75
CA TRP A 96 17.55 3.21 0.76
C TRP A 96 16.26 2.95 -0.03
N ALA A 97 16.37 2.36 -1.23
CA ALA A 97 15.21 2.03 -2.05
C ALA A 97 14.32 0.97 -1.38
N LEU A 98 14.92 -0.05 -0.76
CA LEU A 98 14.18 -1.05 0.04
C LEU A 98 13.45 -0.40 1.22
N ARG A 99 14.11 0.51 1.95
CA ARG A 99 13.47 1.27 3.04
C ARG A 99 12.33 2.14 2.52
N LEU A 100 12.49 2.77 1.36
CA LEU A 100 11.45 3.60 0.78
C LEU A 100 10.24 2.77 0.35
N MET A 101 10.46 1.62 -0.30
CA MET A 101 9.38 0.72 -0.74
C MET A 101 8.62 0.06 0.41
N THR A 102 9.29 -0.17 1.54
CA THR A 102 8.67 -0.76 2.74
C THR A 102 7.97 0.28 3.61
N THR A 103 8.28 1.57 3.44
CA THR A 103 7.65 2.64 4.21
C THR A 103 6.33 3.07 3.54
N SER A 104 5.20 2.55 4.00
CA SER A 104 3.88 2.84 3.42
C SER A 104 3.39 4.28 3.66
N ARG A 105 3.91 4.98 4.67
CA ARG A 105 3.44 6.31 5.12
C ARG A 105 4.49 7.43 5.15
N GLY A 106 5.71 7.17 4.69
CA GLY A 106 6.81 8.12 4.81
C GLY A 106 7.27 8.40 6.25
N ILE A 107 6.97 7.52 7.22
CA ILE A 107 7.37 7.70 8.63
C ILE A 107 8.90 7.59 8.73
N GLY A 108 9.56 8.57 9.35
CA GLY A 108 11.03 8.66 9.40
C GLY A 108 11.67 9.33 8.18
N TRP A 109 10.86 9.83 7.24
CA TRP A 109 11.31 10.59 6.08
C TRP A 109 10.96 12.07 6.23
N ALA A 110 11.67 12.94 5.51
CA ALA A 110 11.47 14.39 5.56
C ALA A 110 10.02 14.84 5.22
N HIS A 111 9.24 13.99 4.56
CA HIS A 111 7.85 14.22 4.19
C HIS A 111 6.84 13.55 5.15
N GLU A 112 7.27 13.15 6.35
CA GLU A 112 6.38 12.60 7.39
C GLU A 112 5.28 13.63 7.73
N CYS A 113 4.02 13.24 7.53
CA CYS A 113 2.87 14.10 7.80
C CYS A 113 2.49 14.01 9.29
N ILE A 114 3.03 14.92 10.12
CA ILE A 114 2.97 14.86 11.59
C ILE A 114 1.55 15.10 12.16
N THR A 115 0.67 15.77 11.41
CA THR A 115 -0.56 16.36 11.96
C THR A 115 -1.60 15.38 12.53
N HIS A 116 -1.54 14.08 12.22
CA HIS A 116 -2.54 13.10 12.69
C HIS A 116 -1.97 11.68 12.90
N ILE A 117 -0.73 11.57 13.33
CA ILE A 117 -0.11 10.26 13.57
C ILE A 117 -0.48 9.79 14.99
N PRO A 118 -1.03 8.57 15.18
CA PRO A 118 -1.18 8.01 16.52
C PRO A 118 0.19 7.95 17.21
N PRO A 119 0.25 8.14 18.54
CA PRO A 119 1.51 8.19 19.27
C PRO A 119 2.37 6.96 18.93
N LYS A 120 3.64 7.21 18.57
CA LYS A 120 4.59 6.15 18.22
C LYS A 120 4.71 5.22 19.44
N PRO A 121 4.50 3.90 19.29
CA PRO A 121 4.60 2.98 20.41
C PRO A 121 6.00 3.05 21.02
N GLN A 122 6.06 3.14 22.35
CA GLN A 122 7.32 3.19 23.09
C GLN A 122 8.00 1.81 23.04
N ILE A 123 9.33 1.85 22.88
CA ILE A 123 10.33 0.75 22.88
C ILE A 123 9.71 -0.65 23.04
N ILE A 124 9.27 -1.22 21.93
CA ILE A 124 8.83 -2.63 21.86
C ILE A 124 10.04 -3.46 21.40
N SER A 125 10.29 -4.59 22.06
CA SER A 125 11.26 -5.58 21.60
C SER A 125 10.96 -6.00 20.14
N PRO A 126 11.94 -6.02 19.23
CA PRO A 126 11.73 -6.40 17.83
C PRO A 126 11.02 -7.75 17.67
N TRP A 127 11.38 -8.72 18.50
CA TRP A 127 10.77 -10.06 18.48
C TRP A 127 9.35 -10.07 19.03
N ALA A 128 9.08 -9.31 20.10
CA ALA A 128 7.72 -9.17 20.61
C ALA A 128 6.80 -8.54 19.55
N PHE A 129 7.31 -7.57 18.78
CA PHE A 129 6.60 -6.99 17.66
C PHE A 129 6.34 -8.03 16.55
N VAL A 130 7.36 -8.79 16.13
CA VAL A 130 7.21 -9.82 15.08
C VAL A 130 6.16 -10.87 15.48
N VAL A 131 6.22 -11.39 16.71
CA VAL A 131 5.23 -12.37 17.21
C VAL A 131 3.83 -11.76 17.21
N SER A 132 3.67 -10.53 17.68
CA SER A 132 2.38 -9.82 17.63
C SER A 132 1.84 -9.72 16.20
N LYS A 133 2.71 -9.39 15.22
CA LYS A 133 2.31 -9.29 13.81
C LYS A 133 1.90 -10.63 13.22
N ILE A 134 2.60 -11.71 13.54
CA ILE A 134 2.22 -13.06 13.11
C ILE A 134 0.86 -13.46 13.70
N LEU A 135 0.59 -13.15 14.97
CA LEU A 135 -0.72 -13.40 15.59
C LEU A 135 -1.83 -12.60 14.90
N TRP A 136 -1.58 -11.33 14.56
CA TRP A 136 -2.51 -10.52 13.77
C TRP A 136 -2.76 -11.10 12.38
N VAL A 137 -1.71 -11.56 11.68
CA VAL A 137 -1.86 -12.23 10.38
C VAL A 137 -2.75 -13.46 10.51
N ARG A 138 -2.53 -14.29 11.53
CA ARG A 138 -3.39 -15.46 11.80
C ARG A 138 -4.84 -15.06 12.09
N TYR A 139 -5.05 -14.02 12.89
CA TYR A 139 -6.38 -13.48 13.17
C TYR A 139 -7.08 -13.01 11.88
N TYR A 140 -6.39 -12.23 11.04
CA TYR A 140 -6.93 -11.75 9.77
C TYR A 140 -7.18 -12.89 8.78
N HIS A 141 -6.38 -13.95 8.80
CA HIS A 141 -6.60 -15.13 7.98
C HIS A 141 -7.91 -15.83 8.34
N ILE A 142 -8.14 -16.09 9.64
CA ILE A 142 -9.41 -16.68 10.12
C ILE A 142 -10.59 -15.76 9.78
N LEU A 143 -10.43 -14.45 9.96
CA LEU A 143 -11.48 -13.49 9.64
C LEU A 143 -11.77 -13.44 8.13
N SER A 144 -10.75 -13.61 7.29
CA SER A 144 -10.91 -13.70 5.84
C SER A 144 -11.77 -14.91 5.47
N ASP A 145 -11.51 -16.07 6.06
CA ASP A 145 -12.29 -17.28 5.81
C ASP A 145 -13.76 -17.08 6.20
N LEU A 146 -14.02 -16.44 7.36
CA LEU A 146 -15.36 -16.12 7.82
C LEU A 146 -16.09 -15.14 6.88
N VAL A 147 -15.39 -14.18 6.28
CA VAL A 147 -15.95 -13.20 5.34
C VAL A 147 -16.23 -13.81 3.97
N GLN A 148 -15.50 -14.86 3.58
CA GLN A 148 -15.74 -15.55 2.31
C GLN A 148 -17.03 -16.37 2.30
N ILE A 149 -17.43 -16.95 3.43
CA ILE A 149 -18.68 -17.73 3.56
C ILE A 149 -19.90 -16.93 3.06
N PRO A 150 -20.20 -15.71 3.56
CA PRO A 150 -21.32 -14.91 3.07
C PRO A 150 -21.11 -14.37 1.65
N LEU A 151 -19.88 -14.15 1.17
CA LEU A 151 -19.65 -13.79 -0.24
C LEU A 151 -20.12 -14.92 -1.16
N GLN A 152 -19.66 -16.14 -0.90
CA GLN A 152 -20.01 -17.32 -1.69
C GLN A 152 -21.52 -17.60 -1.62
N TRP A 153 -22.12 -17.43 -0.44
CA TRP A 153 -23.56 -17.56 -0.25
C TRP A 153 -24.37 -16.49 -1.01
N ASN A 154 -23.97 -15.22 -0.95
CA ASN A 154 -24.64 -14.13 -1.68
C ASN A 154 -24.57 -14.35 -3.19
N PHE A 155 -23.45 -14.82 -3.74
CA PHE A 155 -23.36 -15.17 -5.15
C PHE A 155 -24.28 -16.31 -5.58
N ALA A 156 -24.51 -17.29 -4.70
CA ALA A 156 -25.45 -18.38 -4.95
C ALA A 156 -26.92 -17.91 -4.93
N VAL A 157 -27.28 -16.99 -4.04
CA VAL A 157 -28.66 -16.50 -3.86
C VAL A 157 -29.04 -15.38 -4.84
N VAL A 158 -28.14 -14.44 -5.15
CA VAL A 158 -28.40 -13.30 -6.06
C VAL A 158 -28.64 -13.75 -7.50
N ARG A 159 -28.10 -14.89 -7.94
CA ARG A 159 -28.42 -15.48 -9.25
C ARG A 159 -29.87 -15.99 -9.37
N GLY A 160 -30.58 -16.15 -8.25
CA GLY A 160 -31.92 -16.77 -8.23
C GLY A 160 -33.08 -15.86 -7.82
N MET A 161 -32.84 -14.64 -7.33
CA MET A 161 -33.91 -13.76 -6.82
C MET A 161 -33.73 -12.30 -7.25
N GLU A 162 -34.45 -11.90 -8.30
CA GLU A 162 -34.40 -10.55 -8.88
C GLU A 162 -35.08 -9.46 -7.99
N GLY A 163 -35.80 -9.85 -6.92
CA GLY A 163 -36.63 -8.94 -6.12
C GLY A 163 -36.06 -8.42 -4.79
N LEU A 164 -35.00 -9.05 -4.23
CA LEU A 164 -34.39 -8.66 -2.93
C LEU A 164 -33.10 -7.84 -3.08
N SER A 165 -32.82 -7.39 -4.31
CA SER A 165 -31.51 -6.91 -4.75
C SER A 165 -30.96 -5.71 -3.97
N GLY A 166 -31.80 -4.79 -3.50
CA GLY A 166 -31.34 -3.53 -2.91
C GLY A 166 -30.62 -3.65 -1.55
N LEU A 167 -31.22 -4.33 -0.58
CA LEU A 167 -30.61 -4.50 0.76
C LEU A 167 -29.48 -5.53 0.73
N PHE A 168 -29.65 -6.62 0.00
CA PHE A 168 -28.61 -7.64 -0.17
C PHE A 168 -27.39 -7.07 -0.90
N ALA A 169 -27.55 -6.22 -1.90
CA ALA A 169 -26.42 -5.53 -2.54
C ALA A 169 -25.65 -4.62 -1.57
N ARG A 170 -26.35 -3.90 -0.68
CA ARG A 170 -25.72 -3.05 0.34
C ARG A 170 -24.94 -3.86 1.36
N VAL A 171 -25.50 -4.97 1.84
CA VAL A 171 -24.80 -5.89 2.75
C VAL A 171 -23.59 -6.50 2.06
N THR A 172 -23.75 -6.99 0.83
CA THR A 172 -22.66 -7.55 0.02
C THR A 172 -21.52 -6.54 -0.18
N PHE A 173 -21.84 -5.26 -0.43
CA PHE A 173 -20.84 -4.20 -0.52
C PHE A 173 -20.05 -4.01 0.78
N LEU A 174 -20.70 -4.06 1.95
CA LEU A 174 -20.01 -3.97 3.23
C LEU A 174 -19.10 -5.17 3.48
N VAL A 175 -19.52 -6.37 3.08
CA VAL A 175 -18.71 -7.58 3.18
C VAL A 175 -17.48 -7.50 2.26
N TYR A 176 -17.64 -6.96 1.03
CA TYR A 176 -16.51 -6.66 0.14
C TYR A 176 -15.54 -5.64 0.73
N LEU A 177 -16.07 -4.58 1.35
CA LEU A 177 -15.22 -3.58 2.00
C LEU A 177 -14.43 -4.22 3.16
N ALA A 178 -15.05 -5.10 3.92
CA ALA A 178 -14.38 -5.86 4.98
C ALA A 178 -13.28 -6.78 4.41
N GLU A 179 -13.54 -7.49 3.30
CA GLU A 179 -12.54 -8.32 2.63
C GLU A 179 -11.30 -7.50 2.23
N VAL A 180 -11.49 -6.33 1.60
CA VAL A 180 -10.39 -5.43 1.21
C VAL A 180 -9.63 -4.95 2.44
N TYR A 181 -10.33 -4.58 3.53
CA TYR A 181 -9.71 -4.16 4.78
C TYR A 181 -8.82 -5.26 5.38
N ILE A 182 -9.33 -6.49 5.41
CA ILE A 182 -8.61 -7.66 5.94
C ILE A 182 -7.37 -7.93 5.08
N GLY A 183 -7.52 -7.97 3.76
CA GLY A 183 -6.42 -8.22 2.83
C GLY A 183 -5.29 -7.19 2.95
N MET A 184 -5.63 -5.90 3.02
CA MET A 184 -4.64 -4.83 3.20
C MET A 184 -3.89 -4.94 4.54
N ASN A 185 -4.61 -5.20 5.64
CA ASN A 185 -3.97 -5.39 6.95
C ASN A 185 -3.11 -6.65 6.99
N MET A 186 -3.55 -7.76 6.38
CA MET A 186 -2.80 -8.99 6.34
C MET A 186 -1.46 -8.80 5.61
N ALA A 187 -1.49 -8.26 4.39
CA ALA A 187 -0.29 -7.98 3.60
C ALA A 187 0.68 -7.04 4.33
N TYR A 188 0.14 -6.02 5.02
CA TYR A 188 0.94 -5.09 5.81
C TYR A 188 1.62 -5.73 7.01
N ASN A 189 0.91 -6.56 7.78
CA ASN A 189 1.48 -7.21 8.95
C ASN A 189 2.54 -8.25 8.54
N ILE A 190 2.37 -8.94 7.41
CA ILE A 190 3.39 -9.83 6.82
C ILE A 190 4.64 -9.02 6.46
N LEU A 191 4.47 -7.91 5.73
CA LEU A 191 5.59 -7.05 5.33
C LEU A 191 6.31 -6.45 6.54
N ALA A 192 5.57 -6.00 7.56
CA ALA A 192 6.13 -5.48 8.79
C ALA A 192 6.95 -6.54 9.55
N ALA A 193 6.43 -7.77 9.64
CA ALA A 193 7.13 -8.87 10.29
C ALA A 193 8.44 -9.20 9.56
N MET A 194 8.41 -9.32 8.22
CA MET A 194 9.60 -9.58 7.41
C MET A 194 10.63 -8.44 7.50
N ALA A 195 10.19 -7.18 7.43
CA ALA A 195 11.11 -6.04 7.45
C ALA A 195 11.79 -5.87 8.82
N VAL A 196 11.08 -6.15 9.91
CA VAL A 196 11.64 -6.11 11.27
C VAL A 196 12.54 -7.33 11.53
N SER A 197 12.17 -8.53 11.05
CA SER A 197 12.99 -9.74 11.24
C SER A 197 14.34 -9.66 10.51
N VAL A 198 14.37 -9.02 9.34
CA VAL A 198 15.61 -8.77 8.58
C VAL A 198 16.39 -7.57 9.14
N GLY A 199 15.80 -6.78 10.05
CA GLY A 199 16.43 -5.59 10.63
C GLY A 199 16.49 -4.38 9.68
N LEU A 200 15.68 -4.38 8.62
CA LEU A 200 15.64 -3.26 7.64
C LEU A 200 15.05 -1.98 8.26
N SER A 201 14.12 -2.16 9.20
CA SER A 201 13.30 -1.10 9.79
C SER A 201 12.95 -1.44 11.23
N GLU A 202 12.85 -0.43 12.08
CA GLU A 202 12.46 -0.62 13.47
C GLU A 202 10.92 -0.68 13.65
N PRO A 203 10.41 -1.39 14.68
CA PRO A 203 8.98 -1.50 14.97
C PRO A 203 8.22 -0.17 15.03
N ARG A 204 8.87 0.90 15.53
CA ARG A 204 8.28 2.24 15.67
C ARG A 204 7.85 2.89 14.36
N TYR A 205 8.40 2.44 13.23
CA TYR A 205 8.07 2.96 11.90
C TYR A 205 6.82 2.28 11.29
N TRP A 206 6.33 1.19 11.89
CA TRP A 206 5.22 0.38 11.38
C TRP A 206 3.91 0.65 12.13
N LEU A 207 3.31 1.82 11.88
CA LEU A 207 2.01 2.20 12.44
C LEU A 207 0.83 1.58 11.68
N ALA A 208 -0.34 1.42 12.30
CA ALA A 208 -1.51 0.85 11.63
C ALA A 208 -1.84 1.58 10.31
N ILE A 209 -2.14 0.86 9.21
CA ILE A 209 -2.46 1.45 7.88
C ILE A 209 -3.70 2.32 7.93
N PHE A 210 -4.68 1.93 8.73
CA PHE A 210 -5.95 2.60 8.84
C PHE A 210 -5.95 3.55 10.05
N GLY A 211 -6.73 4.62 9.94
CA GLY A 211 -6.99 5.53 11.07
C GLY A 211 -8.01 4.94 12.04
N TYR A 212 -8.24 5.64 13.15
CA TYR A 212 -9.29 5.26 14.08
C TYR A 212 -10.68 5.42 13.44
N TRP A 213 -11.44 4.32 13.39
CA TRP A 213 -12.77 4.29 12.78
C TRP A 213 -13.80 5.16 13.50
N GLY A 214 -13.62 5.45 14.80
CA GLY A 214 -14.53 6.33 15.55
C GLY A 214 -14.54 7.79 15.08
N ASN A 215 -13.55 8.23 14.30
CA ASN A 215 -13.51 9.56 13.70
C ASN A 215 -14.20 9.61 12.32
N ALA A 216 -14.94 8.57 11.93
CA ALA A 216 -15.63 8.46 10.65
C ALA A 216 -17.10 8.91 10.68
N TYR A 217 -17.47 9.83 11.57
CA TYR A 217 -18.87 10.26 11.74
C TYR A 217 -19.39 11.17 10.60
N THR A 218 -18.52 11.59 9.67
CA THR A 218 -18.93 12.31 8.45
C THR A 218 -18.39 11.62 7.19
N VAL A 219 -19.17 11.60 6.10
CA VAL A 219 -18.74 11.10 4.78
C VAL A 219 -17.47 11.80 4.32
N GLY A 220 -17.34 13.09 4.64
CA GLY A 220 -16.14 13.89 4.41
C GLY A 220 -14.92 13.36 5.15
N GLN A 221 -15.02 12.89 6.41
CA GLN A 221 -13.89 12.34 7.17
C GLN A 221 -13.61 10.85 6.90
N PHE A 222 -14.66 10.09 6.59
CA PHE A 222 -14.58 8.68 6.16
C PHE A 222 -13.89 8.55 4.80
N ARG A 223 -14.30 9.35 3.81
CA ARG A 223 -13.65 9.42 2.48
C ARG A 223 -12.41 10.30 2.46
N SER A 224 -12.32 11.33 3.32
CA SER A 224 -11.05 12.02 3.50
C SER A 224 -10.03 10.97 3.90
N LEU A 225 -8.82 11.12 3.41
CA LEU A 225 -7.68 10.24 3.59
C LEU A 225 -7.25 10.06 5.07
N ARG A 226 -8.12 10.33 6.05
CA ARG A 226 -7.96 10.15 7.49
C ARG A 226 -8.13 8.70 7.92
N VAL A 227 -9.06 7.95 7.33
CA VAL A 227 -9.35 6.59 7.80
C VAL A 227 -8.86 5.52 6.82
N TRP A 228 -9.21 5.61 5.54
CA TRP A 228 -9.06 4.51 4.58
C TRP A 228 -7.81 4.58 3.66
N HIS A 229 -7.47 5.74 3.09
CA HIS A 229 -6.40 5.88 2.08
C HIS A 229 -5.22 6.77 2.55
N GLN A 230 -4.63 6.48 3.71
CA GLN A 230 -3.51 7.28 4.21
C GLN A 230 -2.28 7.28 3.27
N ASN A 231 -2.02 6.17 2.58
CA ASN A 231 -0.88 6.04 1.66
C ASN A 231 -0.99 6.93 0.41
N CYS A 232 -2.21 7.30 0.00
CA CYS A 232 -2.43 8.10 -1.21
C CYS A 232 -2.34 9.63 -0.96
N ARG A 233 -2.03 10.05 0.28
CA ARG A 233 -1.96 11.48 0.64
C ARG A 233 -0.90 12.23 -0.13
N ARG A 234 0.29 11.66 -0.23
CA ARG A 234 1.44 12.25 -0.88
C ARG A 234 1.17 12.56 -2.37
N VAL A 235 0.71 11.55 -3.11
CA VAL A 235 0.41 11.66 -4.55
C VAL A 235 -0.57 12.79 -4.81
N ARG A 236 -1.62 12.89 -3.99
CA ARG A 236 -2.63 13.94 -4.11
C ARG A 236 -2.06 15.33 -3.81
N SER A 237 -1.32 15.48 -2.72
CA SER A 237 -0.72 16.77 -2.36
C SER A 237 0.21 17.29 -3.46
N ILE A 238 1.03 16.41 -4.06
CA ILE A 238 1.95 16.78 -5.13
C ILE A 238 1.20 17.13 -6.42
N MET A 239 0.18 16.34 -6.80
CA MET A 239 -0.66 16.66 -7.96
C MET A 239 -1.34 18.03 -7.81
N LEU A 240 -1.93 18.30 -6.64
CA LEU A 240 -2.62 19.58 -6.40
C LEU A 240 -1.68 20.77 -6.49
N ILE A 241 -0.49 20.69 -5.87
CA ILE A 241 0.52 21.77 -5.95
C ILE A 241 0.94 22.02 -7.40
N ARG A 242 1.20 20.96 -8.16
CA ARG A 242 1.64 21.09 -9.56
C ARG A 242 0.54 21.63 -10.47
N ILE A 243 -0.72 21.21 -10.28
CA ILE A 243 -1.87 21.77 -11.00
C ILE A 243 -2.00 23.27 -10.69
N SER A 244 -1.91 23.67 -9.41
CA SER A 244 -1.93 25.09 -9.03
C SER A 244 -0.80 25.90 -9.67
N LEU A 245 0.40 25.33 -9.77
CA LEU A 245 1.54 25.99 -10.42
C LEU A 245 1.47 26.02 -11.96
N THR A 246 0.63 25.19 -12.58
CA THR A 246 0.46 25.17 -14.05
C THR A 246 -0.66 26.10 -14.51
N ILE A 247 -1.55 26.48 -13.59
CA ILE A 247 -2.69 27.38 -13.85
C ILE A 247 -2.35 28.84 -13.48
N ALA A 248 -1.30 29.06 -12.68
CA ALA A 248 -0.75 30.38 -12.37
C ALA A 248 0.30 30.81 -13.42
#